data_AF-A0A7S3MGF5-F1
#
_entry.id   AF-A0A7S3MGF5-F1
#
_cell.length_a   1.000
_cell.length_b   1.000
_cell.length_c   1.000
_cell.angle_alpha   90.00
_cell.angle_beta   90.00
_cell.angle_gamma   90.00
#
_symmetry.space_group_name_H-M   'P 1'
#
loop_
_entity.id
_entity.type
_entity.pdbx_description
1 polymer ?
#
loop_
_entity_poly.entity_id
_entity_poly.type
_entity_poly.pdbx_seq_one_letter_code
_entity_poly.pdbx_strand_id
1 'polypeptide(L)'
;YVFLATLTYLNFRAALWVFLLPYVIIRFGMMSGNWAQHAFINADAPHNSYTNSITCVNAIYNKLCFNDGYHIGHHLMPSMHWTEMPEDFIRNKAKYAENDAIVFEQLDFFIIWFFLMCKRYDWLAHYYVNLNDKYKTDEEVIAMLKVRTRKCPESVINKNYQ
;
A
#
# COMPACT_ATOMS: atom_id res chain seq x y z
N TYR A 1 -27.89 1.93 -5.88
CA TYR A 1 -28.01 3.12 -6.76
C TYR A 1 -29.39 3.77 -6.73
N VAL A 2 -30.51 3.03 -6.70
CA VAL A 2 -31.87 3.60 -6.61
C VAL A 2 -32.03 4.60 -5.45
N PHE A 3 -31.56 4.25 -4.25
CA PHE A 3 -31.56 5.16 -3.09
C PHE A 3 -30.88 6.52 -3.37
N LEU A 4 -29.65 6.50 -3.89
CA LEU A 4 -28.91 7.73 -4.23
C LEU A 4 -29.61 8.52 -5.33
N ALA A 5 -30.16 7.84 -6.35
CA ALA A 5 -30.91 8.49 -7.43
C ALA A 5 -32.17 9.18 -6.90
N THR A 6 -32.94 8.52 -6.02
CA THR A 6 -34.13 9.08 -5.38
C THR A 6 -33.77 10.31 -4.54
N LEU A 7 -32.75 10.24 -3.69
CA LEU A 7 -32.34 11.39 -2.87
C LEU A 7 -31.82 12.56 -3.72
N THR A 8 -31.09 12.25 -4.79
CA THR A 8 -30.59 13.26 -5.74
C THR A 8 -31.73 13.96 -6.47
N TYR A 9 -32.77 13.21 -6.85
CA TYR A 9 -33.98 13.76 -7.45
C TYR A 9 -34.79 14.63 -6.46
N LEU A 10 -34.94 14.17 -5.21
CA LEU A 10 -35.71 14.90 -4.19
C LEU A 10 -35.00 16.20 -3.74
N ASN A 11 -33.68 16.16 -3.55
CA ASN A 11 -32.90 17.34 -3.21
C ASN A 11 -31.44 17.17 -3.62
N PHE A 12 -31.08 17.72 -4.78
CA PHE A 12 -29.74 17.61 -5.33
C PHE A 12 -28.66 18.18 -4.41
N ARG A 13 -28.91 19.34 -3.76
CA ARG A 13 -27.90 19.98 -2.91
C ARG A 13 -27.58 19.13 -1.68
N ALA A 14 -28.62 18.62 -1.01
CA ALA A 14 -28.43 17.73 0.14
C ALA A 14 -27.77 16.41 -0.29
N ALA A 15 -28.24 15.80 -1.38
CA ALA A 15 -27.67 14.57 -1.91
C ALA A 15 -26.20 14.71 -2.31
N LEU A 16 -25.83 15.83 -2.94
CA LEU A 16 -24.47 16.12 -3.36
C LEU A 16 -23.52 16.16 -2.16
N TRP A 17 -23.83 16.97 -1.15
CA TRP A 17 -22.92 17.20 -0.02
C TRP A 17 -22.88 16.06 0.98
N VAL A 18 -24.01 15.39 1.22
CA VAL A 18 -24.11 14.35 2.26
C VAL A 18 -23.76 12.96 1.71
N PHE A 19 -24.06 12.69 0.44
CA PHE A 19 -23.90 11.34 -0.11
C PHE A 19 -22.94 11.26 -1.28
N LEU A 20 -23.18 12.00 -2.37
CA LEU A 20 -22.41 11.81 -3.61
C LEU A 20 -20.95 12.20 -3.43
N LEU A 21 -20.68 13.37 -2.85
CA LEU A 21 -19.32 13.85 -2.65
C LEU A 21 -18.54 12.96 -1.67
N PRO A 22 -19.03 12.63 -0.46
CA PRO A 22 -18.35 11.69 0.42
C PRO A 22 -18.16 10.31 -0.21
N TYR A 23 -19.16 9.79 -0.92
CA TYR A 23 -19.07 8.51 -1.62
C TYR A 23 -17.95 8.50 -2.65
N VAL A 24 -17.87 9.53 -3.51
CA VAL A 24 -16.81 9.62 -4.53
C VAL A 24 -15.44 9.76 -3.89
N ILE A 25 -15.30 10.65 -2.88
CA ILE A 25 -14.02 10.89 -2.19
C ILE A 25 -13.55 9.61 -1.49
N ILE A 26 -14.39 8.99 -0.66
CA ILE A 26 -14.04 7.80 0.11
C ILE A 26 -13.75 6.63 -0.83
N ARG A 27 -14.57 6.43 -1.87
CA ARG A 27 -14.36 5.33 -2.82
C ARG A 27 -13.06 5.51 -3.59
N PHE A 28 -12.79 6.71 -4.10
CA PHE A 28 -11.53 7.01 -4.77
C PHE A 28 -10.35 6.79 -3.82
N GLY A 29 -10.44 7.30 -2.60
CA GLY A 29 -9.40 7.16 -1.59
C GLY A 29 -9.11 5.70 -1.22
N MET A 30 -10.13 4.93 -0.87
CA MET A 30 -9.92 3.51 -0.53
C MET A 30 -9.37 2.72 -1.72
N MET A 31 -9.81 3.00 -2.95
CA MET A 31 -9.27 2.32 -4.14
C MET A 31 -7.81 2.69 -4.40
N SER A 32 -7.44 3.96 -4.26
CA SER A 32 -6.04 4.40 -4.46
C SER A 32 -5.11 3.86 -3.37
N GLY A 33 -5.56 3.91 -2.11
CA GLY A 33 -4.84 3.34 -0.96
C GLY A 33 -4.65 1.83 -1.09
N ASN A 34 -5.74 1.07 -1.32
CA ASN A 34 -5.67 -0.38 -1.49
C ASN A 34 -4.80 -0.79 -2.68
N TRP A 35 -4.83 -0.03 -3.77
CA TRP A 35 -3.95 -0.28 -4.92
C TRP A 35 -2.48 -0.04 -4.54
N ALA A 36 -2.16 1.05 -3.84
CA ALA A 36 -0.78 1.37 -3.44
C ALA A 36 -0.22 0.39 -2.42
N GLN A 37 -1.04 -0.06 -1.47
CA GLN A 37 -0.72 -1.12 -0.51
C GLN A 37 -0.17 -2.39 -1.19
N HIS A 38 -0.60 -2.66 -2.42
CA HIS A 38 -0.29 -3.86 -3.21
C HIS A 38 0.41 -3.55 -4.55
N ALA A 39 0.97 -2.35 -4.71
CA ALA A 39 1.52 -1.91 -6.00
C ALA A 39 2.87 -2.56 -6.34
N PHE A 40 3.56 -3.14 -5.36
CA PHE A 40 4.89 -3.72 -5.53
C PHE A 40 4.87 -5.22 -5.27
N ILE A 41 4.81 -6.00 -6.36
CA ILE A 41 4.64 -7.44 -6.31
C ILE A 41 5.93 -8.12 -6.78
N ASN A 42 6.41 -9.10 -6.01
CA ASN A 42 7.37 -10.07 -6.50
C ASN A 42 6.66 -11.15 -7.31
N ALA A 43 6.85 -11.16 -8.63
CA ALA A 43 6.22 -12.12 -9.52
C ALA A 43 6.64 -13.58 -9.26
N ASP A 44 7.83 -13.81 -8.68
CA ASP A 44 8.30 -15.16 -8.38
C ASP A 44 7.63 -15.76 -7.13
N ALA A 45 7.06 -14.91 -6.27
CA ALA A 45 6.40 -15.30 -5.02
C ALA A 45 5.11 -14.49 -4.76
N PRO A 46 4.08 -14.59 -5.62
CA PRO A 46 2.91 -13.72 -5.58
C PRO A 46 2.04 -13.89 -4.31
N HIS A 47 2.09 -15.06 -3.67
CA HIS A 47 1.33 -15.35 -2.45
C HIS A 47 2.06 -14.95 -1.16
N ASN A 48 3.31 -14.52 -1.26
CA ASN A 48 4.08 -14.14 -0.08
C ASN A 48 3.69 -12.73 0.38
N SER A 49 3.06 -12.65 1.55
CA SER A 49 2.60 -11.39 2.16
C SER A 49 3.70 -10.34 2.31
N TYR A 50 4.96 -10.76 2.53
CA TYR A 50 6.09 -9.83 2.62
C TYR A 50 6.42 -9.14 1.29
N THR A 51 6.05 -9.76 0.16
CA THR A 51 6.44 -9.30 -1.18
C THR A 51 5.27 -8.99 -2.11
N ASN A 52 4.04 -9.07 -1.60
CA ASN A 52 2.84 -8.62 -2.31
C ASN A 52 2.15 -7.44 -1.62
N SER A 53 2.69 -6.98 -0.49
CA SER A 53 2.23 -5.83 0.26
C SER A 53 3.41 -5.02 0.80
N ILE A 54 3.17 -3.82 1.32
CA ILE A 54 4.21 -2.90 1.81
C ILE A 54 3.92 -2.43 3.23
N THR A 55 4.96 -1.97 3.94
CA THR A 55 4.82 -1.33 5.26
C THR A 55 5.28 0.12 5.22
N CYS A 56 4.52 1.01 5.85
CA CYS A 56 4.82 2.41 6.05
C CYS A 56 5.06 2.69 7.54
N VAL A 57 6.30 3.02 7.91
CA VAL A 57 6.70 3.35 9.29
C VAL A 57 6.85 4.85 9.48
N ASN A 58 6.73 5.32 10.73
CA ASN A 58 6.90 6.73 11.12
C ASN A 58 6.07 7.74 10.30
N ALA A 59 4.97 7.29 9.70
CA ALA A 59 4.01 8.14 8.99
C ALA A 59 2.99 8.74 9.96
N ILE A 60 2.60 10.00 9.76
CA ILE A 60 1.50 10.63 10.52
C ILE A 60 0.21 9.82 10.37
N TYR A 61 0.01 9.23 9.19
CA TYR A 61 -1.07 8.31 8.88
C TYR A 61 -1.29 7.24 9.96
N ASN A 62 -0.23 6.64 10.50
CA ASN A 62 -0.34 5.59 11.51
C ASN A 62 -0.98 6.07 12.82
N LYS A 63 -0.82 7.35 13.17
CA LYS A 63 -1.48 7.96 14.34
C LYS A 63 -2.96 8.20 14.11
N LEU A 64 -3.36 8.48 12.86
CA LEU A 64 -4.74 8.80 12.49
C LEU A 64 -5.55 7.56 12.11
N CYS A 65 -4.88 6.53 11.62
CA CYS A 65 -5.49 5.35 11.03
C CYS A 65 -5.04 4.06 11.73
N PHE A 66 -4.92 4.09 13.06
CA PHE A 66 -4.73 2.89 13.87
C PHE A 66 -3.57 2.00 13.35
N ASN A 67 -2.40 2.58 13.11
CA ASN A 67 -1.22 1.86 12.59
C ASN A 67 -1.45 1.04 11.30
N ASP A 68 -2.44 1.38 10.47
CA ASP A 68 -2.73 0.66 9.21
C ASP A 68 -1.56 0.66 8.21
N GLY A 69 -0.60 1.59 8.35
CA GLY A 69 0.65 1.58 7.59
C GLY A 69 1.46 0.29 7.77
N TYR A 70 1.30 -0.45 8.87
CA TYR A 70 1.94 -1.77 9.07
C TYR A 70 1.20 -2.90 8.33
N HIS A 71 0.91 -2.68 7.04
CA HIS A 71 0.01 -3.53 6.26
C HIS A 71 0.55 -4.94 5.98
N ILE A 72 1.87 -5.12 5.81
CA ILE A 72 2.45 -6.48 5.80
C ILE A 72 2.12 -7.21 7.11
N GLY A 73 2.25 -6.53 8.25
CA GLY A 73 1.90 -7.07 9.56
C GLY A 73 0.43 -7.47 9.65
N HIS A 74 -0.47 -6.65 9.11
CA HIS A 74 -1.89 -6.96 9.01
C HIS A 74 -2.15 -8.22 8.16
N HIS A 75 -1.48 -8.39 7.02
CA HIS A 75 -1.60 -9.61 6.20
C HIS A 75 -1.06 -10.87 6.89
N LEU A 76 -0.02 -10.73 7.73
CA LEU A 76 0.58 -11.85 8.46
C LEU A 76 -0.25 -12.27 9.67
N MET A 77 -0.79 -11.30 10.42
CA MET A 77 -1.62 -11.55 11.59
C MET A 77 -2.77 -10.54 11.65
N PRO A 78 -3.87 -10.77 10.92
CA PRO A 78 -4.98 -9.81 10.81
C PRO A 78 -5.75 -9.61 12.12
N SER A 79 -5.59 -10.54 13.08
CA SER A 79 -6.18 -10.45 14.42
C SER A 79 -5.32 -9.69 15.43
N MET A 80 -4.11 -9.24 15.06
CA MET A 80 -3.24 -8.45 15.96
C MET A 80 -3.90 -7.12 16.30
N HIS A 81 -3.83 -6.71 17.56
CA HIS A 81 -4.29 -5.38 17.91
C HIS A 81 -3.32 -4.34 17.32
N TRP A 82 -3.86 -3.30 16.70
CA TRP A 82 -3.08 -2.32 15.95
C TRP A 82 -2.00 -1.60 16.78
N THR A 83 -2.16 -1.51 18.10
CA THR A 83 -1.14 -0.93 19.00
C THR A 83 0.14 -1.77 19.06
N GLU A 84 0.06 -3.06 18.77
CA GLU A 84 1.17 -4.02 18.87
C GLU A 84 1.99 -4.12 17.57
N MET A 85 1.44 -3.63 16.44
CA MET A 85 2.07 -3.73 15.12
C MET A 85 3.48 -3.12 15.03
N PRO A 86 3.77 -1.94 15.63
CA PRO A 86 5.12 -1.39 15.62
C PRO A 86 6.14 -2.29 16.32
N GLU A 87 5.78 -2.85 17.47
CA GLU A 87 6.66 -3.75 18.22
C GLU A 87 6.88 -5.08 17.49
N ASP A 88 5.82 -5.62 16.88
CA ASP A 88 5.93 -6.83 16.07
C ASP A 88 6.83 -6.62 14.83
N PHE A 89 6.72 -5.48 14.17
CA PHE A 89 7.62 -5.11 13.07
C PHE A 89 9.09 -5.10 13.51
N ILE A 90 9.39 -4.45 14.65
CA ILE A 90 10.76 -4.40 15.17
C ILE A 90 11.27 -5.81 15.49
N ARG A 91 10.47 -6.63 16.17
CA ARG A 91 10.81 -8.00 16.54
C ARG A 91 11.05 -8.90 15.33
N ASN A 92 10.32 -8.69 14.23
CA ASN A 92 10.41 -9.50 13.02
C ASN A 92 11.20 -8.83 11.88
N LYS A 93 11.91 -7.72 12.13
CA LYS A 93 12.63 -6.95 11.11
C LYS A 93 13.56 -7.81 10.24
N ALA A 94 14.21 -8.81 10.84
CA ALA A 94 15.05 -9.77 10.11
C ALA A 94 14.28 -10.54 9.03
N LYS A 95 13.05 -11.01 9.32
CA LYS A 95 12.21 -11.71 8.34
C LYS A 95 11.80 -10.79 7.19
N TYR A 96 11.52 -9.51 7.49
CA TYR A 96 11.23 -8.51 6.45
C TYR A 96 12.43 -8.35 5.52
N ALA A 97 13.64 -8.28 6.08
CA ALA A 97 14.87 -8.18 5.30
C ALA A 97 15.16 -9.44 4.46
N GLU A 98 14.99 -10.64 5.04
CA GLU A 98 15.16 -11.93 4.36
C GLU A 98 14.22 -12.09 3.15
N ASN A 99 13.02 -11.52 3.24
CA ASN A 99 12.02 -11.57 2.17
C ASN A 99 12.13 -10.38 1.19
N ASP A 100 13.12 -9.51 1.32
CA ASP A 100 13.19 -8.26 0.55
C ASP A 100 11.87 -7.47 0.60
N ALA A 101 11.28 -7.35 1.80
CA ALA A 101 10.02 -6.61 1.98
C ALA A 101 10.20 -5.12 1.67
N ILE A 102 9.17 -4.50 1.11
CA ILE A 102 9.19 -3.05 0.86
C ILE A 102 8.69 -2.31 2.09
N VAL A 103 9.56 -1.45 2.62
CA VAL A 103 9.25 -0.58 3.74
C VAL A 103 9.57 0.86 3.35
N PHE A 104 8.62 1.75 3.56
CA PHE A 104 8.81 3.20 3.42
C PHE A 104 8.74 3.86 4.79
N GLU A 105 9.52 4.92 4.97
CA GLU A 105 9.45 5.79 6.14
C GLU A 105 8.76 7.11 5.79
N GLN A 106 7.95 7.65 6.70
CA GLN A 106 7.24 8.94 6.59
C GLN A 106 6.18 9.05 5.49
N LEU A 107 6.14 8.13 4.53
CA LEU A 107 5.11 8.06 3.50
C LEU A 107 3.87 7.30 3.95
N ASP A 108 2.73 7.64 3.36
CA ASP A 108 1.49 6.85 3.44
C ASP A 108 1.07 6.33 2.05
N PHE A 109 0.05 5.47 2.02
CA PHE A 109 -0.41 4.83 0.78
C PHE A 109 -0.90 5.82 -0.28
N PHE A 110 -1.47 6.97 0.11
CA PHE A 110 -1.95 7.98 -0.83
C PHE A 110 -0.79 8.74 -1.48
N ILE A 111 0.23 9.07 -0.70
CA ILE A 111 1.43 9.73 -1.22
C ILE A 111 2.20 8.77 -2.12
N ILE A 112 2.32 7.50 -1.74
CA ILE A 112 2.92 6.45 -2.57
C ILE A 112 2.15 6.30 -3.88
N TRP A 113 0.81 6.21 -3.81
CA TRP A 113 -0.05 6.18 -4.99
C TRP A 113 0.23 7.37 -5.91
N PHE A 114 0.27 8.58 -5.35
CA PHE A 114 0.52 9.81 -6.11
C PHE A 114 1.90 9.78 -6.79
N PHE A 115 2.96 9.41 -6.06
CA PHE A 115 4.29 9.26 -6.65
C PHE A 115 4.35 8.21 -7.75
N LEU A 116 3.65 7.08 -7.61
CA LEU A 116 3.58 6.06 -8.66
C LEU A 116 2.84 6.54 -9.91
N MET A 117 1.75 7.30 -9.74
CA MET A 117 1.04 7.92 -10.86
C MET A 117 1.91 8.96 -11.58
N CYS A 118 2.68 9.74 -10.84
CA CYS A 118 3.62 10.73 -11.38
C CYS A 118 4.99 10.16 -11.76
N LYS A 119 5.21 8.84 -11.65
CA LYS A 119 6.49 8.16 -11.92
C LYS A 119 7.67 8.72 -11.11
N ARG A 120 7.42 9.26 -9.92
CA ARG A 120 8.40 9.81 -8.97
C ARG A 120 9.07 8.71 -8.15
N TYR A 121 9.76 7.81 -8.85
CA TYR A 121 10.54 6.75 -8.19
C TYR A 121 11.73 7.29 -7.40
N ASP A 122 12.22 8.49 -7.75
CA ASP A 122 13.22 9.23 -7.00
C ASP A 122 12.76 9.49 -5.56
N TRP A 123 11.54 9.99 -5.37
CA TRP A 123 11.00 10.19 -4.02
C TRP A 123 10.69 8.88 -3.31
N LEU A 124 10.21 7.86 -4.02
CA LEU A 124 10.01 6.55 -3.41
C LEU A 124 11.32 5.96 -2.88
N ALA A 125 12.40 6.05 -3.66
CA ALA A 125 13.72 5.59 -3.22
C ALA A 125 14.27 6.41 -2.05
N HIS A 126 14.09 7.74 -2.08
CA HIS A 126 14.51 8.62 -0.99
C HIS A 126 13.92 8.23 0.38
N TYR A 127 12.66 7.79 0.40
CA TYR A 127 11.96 7.36 1.61
C TYR A 127 12.00 5.84 1.86
N TYR A 128 12.72 5.08 1.04
CA TYR A 128 12.83 3.63 1.17
C TYR A 128 13.75 3.25 2.34
N VAL A 129 13.33 2.28 3.15
CA VAL A 129 14.13 1.78 4.27
C VAL A 129 14.93 0.55 3.85
N ASN A 130 16.25 0.71 3.79
CA ASN A 130 17.17 -0.38 3.45
C ASN A 130 17.45 -1.27 4.67
N LEU A 131 16.66 -2.33 4.85
CA LEU A 131 16.67 -3.14 6.09
C LEU A 131 17.96 -3.95 6.32
N ASN A 132 18.73 -4.26 5.28
CA ASN A 132 19.92 -5.11 5.30
C ASN A 132 21.12 -4.52 4.55
N ASP A 133 21.11 -3.20 4.30
CA ASP A 133 22.15 -2.50 3.54
C ASP A 133 22.43 -3.13 2.15
N LYS A 134 21.41 -3.80 1.57
CA LYS A 134 21.53 -4.52 0.29
C LYS A 134 21.75 -3.57 -0.88
N TYR A 135 21.05 -2.45 -0.87
CA TYR A 135 21.16 -1.43 -1.92
C TYR A 135 22.17 -0.37 -1.52
N LYS A 136 23.09 -0.02 -2.40
CA LYS A 136 24.14 0.98 -2.16
C LYS A 136 23.76 2.36 -2.67
N THR A 137 22.82 2.44 -3.60
CA THR A 137 22.39 3.69 -4.21
C THR A 137 20.88 3.72 -4.45
N ASP A 138 20.33 4.93 -4.59
CA ASP A 138 18.92 5.14 -4.92
C ASP A 138 18.58 4.53 -6.29
N GLU A 139 19.51 4.48 -7.24
CA GLU A 139 19.28 3.88 -8.56
C GLU A 139 18.99 2.38 -8.47
N GLU A 140 19.67 1.66 -7.57
CA GLU A 140 19.41 0.23 -7.34
C GLU A 140 18.02 0.01 -6.73
N VAL A 141 17.63 0.88 -5.79
CA VAL A 141 16.28 0.87 -5.20
C VAL A 141 15.24 1.18 -6.29
N ILE A 142 15.44 2.23 -7.09
CA ILE A 142 14.55 2.60 -8.21
C ILE A 142 14.41 1.44 -9.20
N ALA A 143 15.50 0.77 -9.55
CA ALA A 143 15.48 -0.36 -10.45
C ALA A 143 14.62 -1.50 -9.88
N MET A 144 14.80 -1.84 -8.60
CA MET A 144 14.00 -2.85 -7.92
C MET A 144 12.51 -2.47 -7.85
N LEU A 145 12.18 -1.25 -7.45
CA LEU A 145 10.80 -0.75 -7.38
C LEU A 145 10.12 -0.78 -8.76
N LYS A 146 10.85 -0.40 -9.82
CA LYS A 146 10.36 -0.48 -11.20
C LYS A 146 10.10 -1.92 -11.64
N VAL A 147 10.92 -2.89 -11.22
CA VAL A 147 10.66 -4.30 -11.51
C VAL A 147 9.38 -4.76 -10.82
N ARG A 148 9.20 -4.45 -9.54
CA ARG A 148 8.04 -4.89 -8.74
C ARG A 148 6.71 -4.22 -9.10
N THR A 149 6.74 -3.12 -9.85
CA THR A 149 5.52 -2.41 -10.32
C THR A 149 5.09 -2.83 -11.73
N ARG A 150 5.79 -3.77 -12.37
CA ARG A 150 5.41 -4.30 -13.69
C ARG A 150 4.26 -5.29 -13.56
N LYS A 151 3.49 -5.42 -14.66
CA LYS A 151 2.50 -6.50 -14.80
C LYS A 151 3.21 -7.84 -14.61
N CYS A 152 2.67 -8.70 -13.73
CA CYS A 152 3.15 -10.06 -13.58
C CYS A 152 3.03 -10.83 -14.91
N PRO A 153 3.99 -11.70 -15.27
CA PRO A 153 3.90 -12.51 -16.48
C PRO A 153 2.64 -13.39 -16.49
N GLU A 154 2.04 -13.59 -17.66
CA GLU A 154 0.83 -14.40 -17.80
C GLU A 154 1.04 -15.87 -17.42
N SER A 155 2.25 -16.39 -17.63
CA SER A 155 2.63 -17.73 -17.17
C SER A 155 2.52 -17.88 -15.64
N VAL A 156 2.93 -16.85 -14.89
CA VAL A 156 2.81 -16.81 -13.42
C VAL A 156 1.35 -16.73 -13.01
N ILE A 157 0.56 -15.87 -13.66
CA ILE A 157 -0.87 -15.73 -13.36
C ILE A 157 -1.60 -17.06 -13.61
N ASN A 158 -1.44 -17.65 -14.80
CA ASN A 158 -2.14 -18.87 -15.18
C ASN A 158 -1.82 -20.06 -14.27
N LYS A 159 -0.59 -20.15 -13.75
CA LYS A 159 -0.19 -21.21 -12.80
C LYS A 159 -0.87 -21.08 -11.43
N ASN A 160 -1.23 -19.86 -11.02
CA ASN A 160 -1.72 -19.58 -9.66
C ASN A 160 -3.24 -19.41 -9.57
N TYR A 161 -3.96 -19.38 -10.70
CA TYR A 161 -5.41 -19.13 -10.78
C TYR A 161 -6.18 -20.20 -11.58
N GLN A 162 -5.60 -21.39 -11.76
CA GLN A 162 -6.33 -22.62 -12.15
C GLN A 162 -6.67 -23.43 -10.89
#